data_AF-A0A353NRE3-F1
#
_entry.id   AF-A0A353NRE3-F1
#
_cell.length_a   1.000
_cell.length_b   1.000
_cell.length_c   1.000
_cell.angle_alpha   90.00
_cell.angle_beta   90.00
_cell.angle_gamma   90.00
#
_symmetry.space_group_name_H-M   'P 1'
#
loop_
_entity.id
_entity.type
_entity.pdbx_description
1 polymer ?
#
loop_
_entity_poly.entity_id
_entity_poly.type
_entity_poly.pdbx_seq_one_letter_code
_entity_poly.pdbx_strand_id
1 'polypeptide(L)'
;MDFSWTLVLYHSAFTVLQLLMSPLFWLVVVLVWLQYRRMLKTKESLYGLKDSSFRASFIALVYGVIGGFLGSFLMILFGVTINGVGVAWLWIIALVLMLFSPRFLCFSYAGGVLALISIIFGYPQVDIPGLMGLVAVLHLVESILILLSGHQDPLPVYVRNPDGRVVGAFNLQKFWPIPLAAMMILLGADQVSGELMNMPEWWPLIR
;
A
#
# COMPACT_ATOMS: atom_id res chain seq x y z
N MET A 1 -7.33 16.22 27.62
CA MET A 1 -6.04 16.63 27.05
C MET A 1 -6.33 17.18 25.67
N ASP A 2 -5.78 18.35 25.35
CA ASP A 2 -6.08 19.05 24.10
C ASP A 2 -5.52 18.30 22.89
N PHE A 3 -6.33 18.15 21.85
CA PHE A 3 -5.92 17.61 20.57
C PHE A 3 -4.79 18.49 19.99
N SER A 4 -3.60 17.91 19.82
CA SER A 4 -2.45 18.62 19.26
C SER A 4 -2.01 17.99 17.95
N TRP A 5 -1.99 18.79 16.89
CA TRP A 5 -1.41 18.42 15.60
C TRP A 5 0.05 17.98 15.70
N THR A 6 0.80 18.51 16.66
CA THR A 6 2.19 18.09 16.90
C THR A 6 2.26 16.64 17.36
N LEU A 7 1.28 16.18 18.15
CA LEU A 7 1.20 14.81 18.63
C LEU A 7 0.88 13.85 17.48
N VAL A 8 -0.08 14.22 16.61
CA VAL A 8 -0.44 13.45 15.41
C VAL A 8 0.76 13.27 14.47
N LEU A 9 1.49 14.35 14.20
CA LEU A 9 2.70 14.30 13.37
C LEU A 9 3.80 13.44 14.02
N TYR A 10 3.99 13.59 15.33
CA TYR A 10 4.95 12.80 16.10
C TYR A 10 4.64 11.31 16.03
N HIS A 11 3.39 10.90 16.28
CA HIS A 11 2.99 9.50 16.21
C HIS A 11 3.09 8.94 14.80
N SER A 12 2.69 9.71 13.77
CA SER A 12 2.83 9.29 12.38
C SER A 12 4.29 9.03 12.01
N ALA A 13 5.19 9.94 12.39
CA ALA A 13 6.63 9.79 12.16
C ALA A 13 7.21 8.61 12.95
N PHE A 14 6.81 8.45 14.20
CA PHE A 14 7.26 7.37 15.07
C PHE A 14 6.85 5.99 14.53
N THR A 15 5.61 5.82 14.08
CA THR A 15 5.12 4.57 13.48
C THR A 15 5.90 4.22 12.21
N VAL A 16 6.13 5.20 11.32
CA VAL A 16 6.96 4.99 10.12
C VAL A 16 8.37 4.57 10.51
N LEU A 17 8.99 5.23 11.49
CA LEU A 17 10.33 4.88 11.95
C LEU A 17 10.40 3.47 12.54
N GLN A 18 9.42 3.06 13.35
CA GLN A 18 9.33 1.69 13.86
C GLN A 18 9.23 0.66 12.73
N LEU A 19 8.43 0.94 11.70
CA LEU A 19 8.26 0.07 10.53
C LEU A 19 9.54 -0.05 9.71
N LEU A 20 10.30 1.04 9.56
CA LEU A 20 11.61 1.05 8.89
C LEU A 20 12.64 0.15 9.60
N MET A 21 12.49 -0.06 10.91
CA MET A 21 13.33 -0.97 11.68
C MET A 21 12.86 -2.42 11.61
N SER A 22 11.68 -2.70 11.04
CA SER A 22 11.15 -4.05 10.95
C SER A 22 11.86 -4.88 9.86
N PRO A 23 12.22 -6.14 10.12
CA PRO A 23 12.81 -7.02 9.11
C PRO A 23 11.90 -7.26 7.90
N LEU A 24 10.58 -7.31 8.12
CA LEU A 24 9.61 -7.50 7.04
C LEU A 24 9.57 -6.33 6.07
N PHE A 25 9.72 -5.10 6.54
CA PHE A 25 9.80 -3.96 5.64
C PHE A 25 10.98 -4.10 4.69
N TRP A 26 12.16 -4.48 5.20
CA TRP A 26 13.33 -4.72 4.37
C TRP A 26 13.17 -5.90 3.41
N LEU A 27 12.42 -6.95 3.80
CA LEU A 27 12.02 -8.01 2.87
C LEU A 27 11.23 -7.43 1.68
N VAL A 28 10.25 -6.56 1.93
CA VAL A 28 9.48 -5.90 0.87
C VAL A 28 10.37 -5.00 0.01
N VAL A 29 11.29 -4.24 0.61
CA VAL A 29 12.27 -3.42 -0.13
C VAL A 29 13.14 -4.29 -1.05
N VAL A 30 13.61 -5.45 -0.59
CA VAL A 30 14.36 -6.41 -1.41
C VAL A 30 13.51 -6.94 -2.56
N LEU A 31 12.24 -7.29 -2.32
CA LEU A 31 11.32 -7.73 -3.37
C LEU A 31 11.11 -6.63 -4.42
N VAL A 32 10.91 -5.38 -4.01
CA VAL A 32 10.80 -4.23 -4.91
C VAL A 32 12.08 -4.07 -5.75
N TRP A 33 13.25 -4.19 -5.12
CA TRP A 33 14.53 -4.13 -5.84
C TRP A 33 14.66 -5.24 -6.89
N LEU A 34 14.26 -6.48 -6.55
CA LEU A 34 14.25 -7.60 -7.49
C LEU A 34 13.31 -7.34 -8.68
N GLN A 35 12.14 -6.72 -8.44
CA GLN A 35 11.21 -6.34 -9.50
C GLN A 35 11.79 -5.28 -10.43
N TYR A 36 12.40 -4.22 -9.89
CA TYR A 36 13.09 -3.21 -10.69
C TYR A 36 14.26 -3.79 -11.48
N ARG A 37 15.03 -4.71 -10.87
CA ARG A 37 16.13 -5.39 -11.56
C ARG A 37 15.63 -6.22 -12.74
N ARG A 38 14.51 -6.95 -12.59
CA ARG A 38 13.89 -7.71 -13.68
C ARG A 38 13.39 -6.80 -14.79
N MET A 39 12.72 -5.70 -14.43
CA MET A 39 12.16 -4.74 -15.37
C MET A 39 13.25 -4.04 -16.19
N LEU A 40 14.34 -3.61 -15.55
CA LEU A 40 15.45 -2.92 -16.22
C LEU A 40 16.33 -3.85 -17.05
N LYS A 41 16.50 -5.12 -16.66
CA LYS A 41 17.15 -6.12 -17.54
C LYS A 41 16.37 -6.31 -18.84
N THR A 42 15.04 -6.30 -18.76
CA THR A 42 14.17 -6.38 -19.93
C THR A 42 14.35 -5.13 -20.81
N LYS A 43 14.39 -3.93 -20.20
CA LYS A 43 14.72 -2.66 -20.88
C LYS A 43 16.05 -2.72 -21.62
N GLU A 44 17.10 -3.21 -20.94
CA GLU A 44 18.44 -3.32 -21.52
C GLU A 44 18.46 -4.30 -22.71
N SER A 45 17.78 -5.44 -22.60
CA SER A 45 17.73 -6.44 -23.69
C SER A 45 16.99 -5.95 -24.94
N LEU A 46 15.99 -5.07 -24.77
CA LEU A 46 15.16 -4.57 -25.88
C LEU A 46 15.73 -3.31 -26.52
N TYR A 47 16.36 -2.43 -25.73
CA TYR A 47 16.76 -1.08 -26.18
C TYR A 47 18.26 -0.78 -26.00
N GLY A 48 19.04 -1.67 -25.38
CA GLY A 48 20.46 -1.44 -25.09
C GLY A 48 20.73 -0.35 -24.04
N LEU A 49 19.68 0.21 -23.43
CA LEU A 49 19.77 1.27 -22.44
C LEU A 49 19.98 0.70 -21.04
N LYS A 50 21.19 0.85 -20.51
CA LYS A 50 21.51 0.52 -19.13
C LYS A 50 20.97 1.57 -18.18
N ASP A 51 20.34 1.10 -17.11
CA ASP A 51 19.81 1.96 -16.06
C ASP A 51 20.07 1.32 -14.69
N SER A 52 20.15 2.15 -13.65
CA SER A 52 20.49 1.67 -12.31
C SER A 52 19.24 1.20 -11.56
N SER A 53 19.13 -0.12 -11.38
CA SER A 53 18.10 -0.72 -10.51
C SER A 53 18.15 -0.20 -9.08
N PHE A 54 19.34 0.15 -8.59
CA PHE A 54 19.51 0.75 -7.28
C PHE A 54 18.90 2.16 -7.22
N ARG A 55 19.17 3.01 -8.23
CA ARG A 55 18.57 4.35 -8.31
C ARG A 55 17.05 4.27 -8.33
N ALA A 56 16.49 3.41 -9.18
CA ALA A 56 15.04 3.25 -9.29
C ALA A 56 14.40 2.75 -7.99
N SER A 57 15.03 1.78 -7.33
CA SER A 57 14.55 1.23 -6.05
C SER A 57 14.67 2.22 -4.90
N PHE A 58 15.73 3.04 -4.90
CA PHE A 58 15.91 4.10 -3.91
C PHE A 58 14.85 5.21 -4.06
N ILE A 59 14.58 5.65 -5.29
CA ILE A 59 13.50 6.60 -5.57
C ILE A 59 12.15 6.03 -5.13
N ALA A 60 11.87 4.77 -5.47
CA ALA A 60 10.67 4.06 -5.03
C ALA A 60 10.55 4.00 -3.50
N LEU A 61 11.66 3.73 -2.79
CA LEU A 61 11.72 3.71 -1.34
C LEU A 61 11.39 5.09 -0.75
N VAL A 62 11.97 6.17 -1.28
CA VAL A 62 11.68 7.54 -0.83
C VAL A 62 10.18 7.85 -0.99
N TYR A 63 9.60 7.59 -2.15
CA TYR A 63 8.17 7.76 -2.37
C TYR A 63 7.33 6.83 -1.48
N GLY A 64 7.79 5.61 -1.22
CA GLY A 64 7.14 4.67 -0.31
C GLY A 64 7.08 5.20 1.13
N VAL A 65 8.17 5.77 1.64
CA VAL A 65 8.22 6.41 2.97
C VAL A 65 7.31 7.64 3.03
N ILE A 66 7.31 8.48 1.99
CA ILE A 66 6.39 9.62 1.86
C ILE A 66 4.93 9.11 1.89
N GLY A 67 4.64 8.05 1.15
CA GLY A 67 3.33 7.39 1.14
C GLY A 67 2.94 6.81 2.49
N GLY A 68 3.87 6.22 3.24
CA GLY A 68 3.63 5.67 4.57
C GLY A 68 3.32 6.75 5.60
N PHE A 69 4.04 7.86 5.54
CA PHE A 69 3.74 9.04 6.35
C PHE A 69 2.39 9.65 6.00
N LEU A 70 2.11 9.87 4.71
CA LEU A 70 0.82 10.38 4.25
C LEU A 70 -0.33 9.45 4.62
N GLY A 71 -0.17 8.14 4.43
CA GLY A 71 -1.16 7.14 4.79
C GLY A 71 -1.43 7.15 6.29
N SER A 72 -0.39 7.15 7.13
CA SER A 72 -0.55 7.22 8.59
C SER A 72 -1.25 8.50 9.02
N PHE A 73 -0.86 9.64 8.45
CA PHE A 73 -1.50 10.93 8.70
C PHE A 73 -2.98 10.91 8.29
N LEU A 74 -3.31 10.41 7.09
CA LEU A 74 -4.68 10.34 6.59
C LEU A 74 -5.54 9.35 7.37
N MET A 75 -4.98 8.22 7.81
CA MET A 75 -5.69 7.26 8.68
C MET A 75 -6.08 7.93 9.99
N ILE A 76 -5.15 8.66 10.63
CA ILE A 76 -5.47 9.44 11.82
C ILE A 76 -6.51 10.51 11.46
N LEU A 77 -6.30 11.27 10.37
CA LEU A 77 -7.15 12.38 9.90
C LEU A 77 -8.60 11.96 9.57
N PHE A 78 -8.83 10.72 9.15
CA PHE A 78 -10.18 10.22 8.92
C PHE A 78 -10.70 9.41 10.11
N GLY A 79 -9.87 9.22 11.14
CA GLY A 79 -10.19 8.42 12.31
C GLY A 79 -10.36 6.94 11.98
N VAL A 80 -9.72 6.46 10.90
CA VAL A 80 -9.77 5.06 10.50
C VAL A 80 -8.88 4.28 11.45
N THR A 81 -9.49 3.40 12.25
CA THR A 81 -8.76 2.48 13.11
C THR A 81 -8.47 1.19 12.37
N ILE A 82 -7.36 0.54 12.69
CA ILE A 82 -6.99 -0.77 12.10
C ILE A 82 -7.48 -1.92 12.99
N ASN A 83 -7.92 -1.61 14.21
CA ASN A 83 -8.44 -2.58 15.16
C ASN A 83 -9.78 -3.14 14.65
N GLY A 84 -9.92 -4.46 14.65
CA GLY A 84 -11.16 -5.11 14.20
C GLY A 84 -11.40 -5.11 12.69
N VAL A 85 -10.56 -4.46 11.86
CA VAL A 85 -10.72 -4.42 10.39
C VAL A 85 -10.50 -5.80 9.72
N GLY A 86 -9.90 -6.76 10.44
CA GLY A 86 -9.65 -8.10 9.89
C GLY A 86 -8.52 -8.12 8.87
N VAL A 87 -7.47 -7.31 9.07
CA VAL A 87 -6.31 -7.19 8.15
C VAL A 87 -5.71 -8.55 7.76
N ALA A 88 -5.64 -9.51 8.68
CA ALA A 88 -5.16 -10.86 8.37
C ALA A 88 -6.04 -11.55 7.31
N TRP A 89 -7.37 -11.51 7.47
CA TRP A 89 -8.32 -12.05 6.50
C TRP A 89 -8.26 -11.31 5.17
N LEU A 90 -8.10 -9.98 5.21
CA LEU A 90 -7.92 -9.16 4.02
C LEU A 90 -6.72 -9.63 3.19
N TRP A 91 -5.57 -9.88 3.83
CA TRP A 91 -4.37 -10.40 3.18
C TRP A 91 -4.57 -11.81 2.61
N ILE A 92 -5.19 -12.72 3.38
CA ILE A 92 -5.47 -14.08 2.91
C ILE A 92 -6.32 -14.04 1.63
N ILE A 93 -7.40 -13.27 1.65
CA ILE A 93 -8.29 -13.12 0.49
C ILE A 93 -7.56 -12.47 -0.68
N ALA A 94 -6.78 -11.40 -0.46
CA ALA A 94 -6.02 -10.73 -1.49
C ALA A 94 -5.01 -11.68 -2.17
N LEU A 95 -4.30 -12.49 -1.38
CA LEU A 95 -3.34 -13.48 -1.90
C LEU A 95 -4.04 -14.60 -2.66
N VAL A 96 -5.18 -15.10 -2.18
CA VAL A 96 -5.98 -16.10 -2.91
C VAL A 96 -6.48 -15.53 -4.24
N LEU A 97 -6.99 -14.29 -4.24
CA LEU A 97 -7.44 -13.62 -5.46
C LEU A 97 -6.30 -13.38 -6.46
N MET A 98 -5.09 -13.07 -5.95
CA MET A 98 -3.88 -12.90 -6.78
C MET A 98 -3.54 -14.17 -7.58
N LEU A 99 -3.85 -15.37 -7.06
CA LEU A 99 -3.59 -16.63 -7.77
C LEU A 99 -4.35 -16.74 -9.09
N PHE A 100 -5.53 -16.10 -9.19
CA PHE A 100 -6.29 -16.05 -10.44
C PHE A 100 -5.74 -14.99 -11.40
N SER A 101 -5.44 -13.80 -10.89
CA SER A 101 -4.69 -12.80 -11.63
C SER A 101 -4.07 -11.75 -10.70
N PRO A 102 -2.85 -11.27 -10.97
CA PRO A 102 -2.18 -10.29 -10.12
C PRO A 102 -2.96 -8.98 -9.90
N ARG A 103 -3.85 -8.61 -10.84
CA ARG A 103 -4.72 -7.43 -10.73
C ARG A 103 -5.68 -7.48 -9.54
N PHE A 104 -6.02 -8.66 -9.02
CA PHE A 104 -6.96 -8.80 -7.90
C PHE A 104 -6.29 -8.72 -6.53
N LEU A 105 -4.99 -8.42 -6.48
CA LEU A 105 -4.28 -8.16 -5.21
C LEU A 105 -4.74 -6.86 -4.55
N CYS A 106 -5.28 -5.91 -5.33
CA CYS A 106 -5.75 -4.63 -4.80
C CYS A 106 -6.82 -4.82 -3.71
N PHE A 107 -6.66 -4.14 -2.59
CA PHE A 107 -7.52 -4.30 -1.43
C PHE A 107 -8.97 -3.84 -1.64
N SER A 108 -9.29 -3.12 -2.72
CA SER A 108 -10.70 -2.87 -3.08
C SER A 108 -11.45 -4.16 -3.42
N TYR A 109 -10.81 -5.11 -4.10
CA TYR A 109 -11.40 -6.42 -4.37
C TYR A 109 -11.49 -7.26 -3.10
N ALA A 110 -10.36 -7.44 -2.42
CA ALA A 110 -10.30 -8.29 -1.24
C ALA A 110 -11.17 -7.75 -0.09
N GLY A 111 -11.18 -6.42 0.10
CA GLY A 111 -12.01 -5.75 1.10
C GLY A 111 -13.50 -5.84 0.78
N GLY A 112 -13.89 -5.70 -0.48
CA GLY A 112 -15.28 -5.92 -0.91
C GLY A 112 -15.74 -7.35 -0.69
N VAL A 113 -14.91 -8.34 -1.06
CA VAL A 113 -15.20 -9.76 -0.81
C VAL A 113 -15.30 -10.06 0.69
N LEU A 114 -14.36 -9.56 1.49
CA LEU A 114 -14.36 -9.73 2.95
C LEU A 114 -15.61 -9.13 3.59
N ALA A 115 -15.99 -7.92 3.19
CA ALA A 115 -17.21 -7.26 3.69
C ALA A 115 -18.47 -8.05 3.34
N LEU A 116 -18.60 -8.55 2.10
CA LEU A 116 -19.72 -9.38 1.69
C LEU A 116 -19.80 -10.68 2.48
N ILE A 117 -18.66 -11.36 2.67
CA ILE A 117 -18.59 -12.58 3.49
C ILE A 117 -19.02 -12.30 4.92
N SER A 118 -18.52 -11.22 5.53
CA SER A 118 -18.88 -10.83 6.89
C SER A 118 -20.37 -10.51 7.03
N ILE A 119 -20.99 -9.85 6.05
CA ILE A 119 -22.42 -9.50 6.09
C ILE A 119 -23.30 -10.74 5.91
N ILE A 120 -22.96 -11.61 4.95
CA ILE A 120 -23.79 -12.76 4.59
C ILE A 120 -23.68 -13.88 5.63
N PHE A 121 -22.46 -14.17 6.09
CA PHE A 121 -22.19 -15.30 6.98
C PHE A 121 -22.00 -14.90 8.44
N GLY A 122 -21.88 -13.60 8.74
CA GLY A 122 -21.61 -13.12 10.09
C GLY A 122 -20.20 -13.42 10.61
N TYR A 123 -19.31 -13.94 9.75
CA TYR A 123 -17.94 -14.33 10.10
C TYR A 123 -17.00 -14.16 8.89
N PRO A 124 -15.75 -13.69 9.08
CA PRO A 124 -15.21 -13.14 10.33
C PRO A 124 -15.90 -11.82 10.69
N GLN A 125 -16.03 -11.54 11.98
CA GLN A 125 -16.52 -10.24 12.43
C GLN A 125 -15.45 -9.19 12.13
N VAL A 126 -15.76 -8.28 11.21
CA VAL A 126 -14.86 -7.20 10.82
C VAL A 126 -15.58 -5.85 10.90
N ASP A 127 -14.83 -4.82 11.28
CA ASP A 127 -15.27 -3.44 11.15
C ASP A 127 -15.26 -3.05 9.67
N ILE A 128 -16.45 -3.12 9.05
CA ILE A 128 -16.64 -2.82 7.62
C ILE A 128 -16.40 -1.32 7.33
N PRO A 129 -16.95 -0.35 8.10
CA PRO A 129 -16.59 1.05 7.97
C PRO A 129 -15.08 1.30 8.03
N GLY A 130 -14.38 0.75 9.03
CA GLY A 130 -12.93 0.84 9.15
C GLY A 130 -12.18 0.20 7.97
N LEU A 131 -12.65 -0.96 7.50
CA LEU A 131 -12.12 -1.62 6.31
C LEU A 131 -12.23 -0.77 5.05
N MET A 132 -13.42 -0.19 4.81
CA MET A 132 -13.64 0.69 3.66
C MET A 132 -12.81 1.97 3.79
N GLY A 133 -12.69 2.52 4.99
CA GLY A 133 -11.82 3.67 5.29
C GLY A 133 -10.36 3.38 4.97
N LEU A 134 -9.84 2.23 5.40
CA LEU A 134 -8.46 1.79 5.12
C LEU A 134 -8.24 1.69 3.60
N VAL A 135 -9.13 0.99 2.90
CA VAL A 135 -9.05 0.83 1.44
C VAL A 135 -9.06 2.19 0.73
N ALA A 136 -9.94 3.10 1.14
CA ALA A 136 -10.05 4.44 0.57
C ALA A 136 -8.77 5.26 0.77
N VAL A 137 -8.21 5.27 1.99
CA VAL A 137 -6.95 5.96 2.28
C VAL A 137 -5.80 5.41 1.45
N LEU A 138 -5.70 4.08 1.32
CA LEU A 138 -4.65 3.46 0.51
C LEU A 138 -4.74 3.83 -0.98
N HIS A 139 -5.95 3.87 -1.55
CA HIS A 139 -6.13 4.30 -2.95
C HIS A 139 -5.85 5.80 -3.13
N LEU A 140 -6.18 6.63 -2.15
CA LEU A 140 -5.85 8.06 -2.19
C LEU A 140 -4.33 8.26 -2.16
N VAL A 141 -3.63 7.55 -1.28
CA VAL A 141 -2.16 7.57 -1.22
C VAL A 141 -1.57 7.08 -2.54
N GLU A 142 -2.04 5.95 -3.07
CA GLU A 142 -1.60 5.44 -4.37
C GLU A 142 -1.80 6.47 -5.49
N SER A 143 -2.96 7.12 -5.54
CA SER A 143 -3.27 8.17 -6.52
C SER A 143 -2.28 9.34 -6.44
N ILE A 144 -1.94 9.78 -5.23
CA ILE A 144 -0.94 10.84 -5.00
C ILE A 144 0.45 10.36 -5.45
N LEU A 145 0.85 9.13 -5.13
CA LEU A 145 2.14 8.57 -5.56
C LEU A 145 2.25 8.45 -7.08
N ILE A 146 1.16 8.06 -7.75
CA ILE A 146 1.07 8.03 -9.22
C ILE A 146 1.21 9.45 -9.77
N LEU A 147 0.51 10.44 -9.20
CA LEU A 147 0.61 11.84 -9.63
C LEU A 147 2.06 12.37 -9.53
N LEU A 148 2.76 12.04 -8.45
CA LEU A 148 4.11 12.55 -8.17
C LEU A 148 5.23 11.78 -8.89
N SER A 149 5.05 10.49 -9.18
CA SER A 149 6.15 9.62 -9.64
C SER A 149 5.81 8.71 -10.82
N GLY A 150 4.54 8.62 -11.22
CA GLY A 150 4.07 7.72 -12.28
C GLY A 150 4.65 8.04 -13.66
N HIS A 151 4.97 9.31 -13.92
CA HIS A 151 5.57 9.74 -15.19
C HIS A 151 7.07 9.42 -15.31
N GLN A 152 7.74 9.02 -14.22
CA GLN A 152 9.18 8.79 -14.22
C GLN A 152 9.50 7.48 -14.91
N ASP A 153 10.62 7.36 -15.62
CA ASP A 153 11.13 6.13 -16.23
C ASP A 153 10.05 5.21 -16.88
N PRO A 154 9.23 5.70 -17.82
CA PRO A 154 8.29 4.85 -18.53
C PRO A 154 9.08 3.80 -19.34
N LEU A 155 8.68 2.53 -19.25
CA LEU A 155 9.35 1.44 -19.96
C LEU A 155 8.73 1.30 -21.36
N PRO A 156 9.42 1.67 -22.45
CA PRO A 156 8.91 1.37 -23.79
C PRO A 156 8.80 -0.15 -23.95
N VAL A 157 7.72 -0.61 -24.60
CA VAL A 157 7.47 -2.02 -24.90
C VAL A 157 6.86 -2.16 -26.29
N TYR A 158 7.04 -3.32 -26.92
CA TYR A 158 6.33 -3.70 -28.14
C TYR A 158 5.30 -4.76 -27.81
N VAL A 159 4.04 -4.49 -28.15
CA VAL A 159 2.91 -5.40 -27.89
C VAL A 159 2.21 -5.73 -29.20
N ARG A 160 1.61 -6.91 -29.27
CA ARG A 160 0.81 -7.33 -30.43
C ARG A 160 -0.65 -6.96 -30.16
N ASN A 161 -1.26 -6.21 -31.07
CA ASN A 161 -2.68 -5.90 -30.99
C ASN A 161 -3.53 -7.13 -31.39
N PRO A 162 -4.87 -7.11 -31.18
CA PRO A 162 -5.74 -8.21 -31.58
C PRO A 162 -5.68 -8.56 -33.08
N ASP A 163 -5.38 -7.59 -33.95
CA ASP A 163 -5.19 -7.79 -35.39
C ASP A 163 -3.83 -8.39 -35.76
N GLY A 164 -3.00 -8.72 -34.78
CA GLY A 164 -1.68 -9.31 -34.98
C GLY A 164 -0.58 -8.32 -35.34
N ARG A 165 -0.84 -7.01 -35.40
CA ARG A 165 0.15 -5.96 -35.68
C ARG A 165 0.97 -5.66 -34.42
N VAL A 166 2.28 -5.44 -34.59
CA VAL A 166 3.15 -4.99 -33.51
C VAL A 166 3.03 -3.47 -33.38
N VAL A 167 2.69 -3.00 -32.18
CA VAL A 167 2.58 -1.59 -31.85
C VAL A 167 3.49 -1.26 -30.66
N GLY A 168 4.05 -0.05 -30.67
CA GLY A 168 4.79 0.47 -29.52
C GLY A 168 3.83 0.94 -28.42
N ALA A 169 4.20 0.73 -27.16
CA ALA A 169 3.48 1.20 -25.98
C ALA A 169 4.47 1.54 -24.85
N PHE A 170 3.95 2.03 -23.74
CA PHE A 170 4.71 2.25 -22.51
C PHE A 170 4.10 1.45 -21.36
N ASN A 171 4.93 0.67 -20.67
CA ASN A 171 4.59 0.07 -19.40
C ASN A 171 4.94 1.06 -18.27
N LEU A 172 3.91 1.52 -17.55
CA LEU A 172 4.01 2.50 -16.46
C LEU A 172 4.01 1.85 -15.07
N GLN A 173 4.38 0.58 -14.97
CA GLN A 173 4.38 -0.14 -13.70
C GLN A 173 5.40 0.42 -12.71
N LYS A 174 4.93 0.75 -11.50
CA LYS A 174 5.73 1.24 -10.37
C LYS A 174 5.48 0.36 -9.14
N PHE A 175 6.47 0.32 -8.26
CA PHE A 175 6.40 -0.44 -7.01
C PHE A 175 6.89 0.45 -5.88
N TRP A 176 6.03 0.76 -4.91
CA TRP A 176 6.40 1.56 -3.74
C TRP A 176 6.34 0.68 -2.48
N PRO A 177 7.45 0.49 -1.75
CA PRO A 177 7.42 -0.18 -0.46
C PRO A 177 6.87 0.81 0.58
N ILE A 178 5.56 0.74 0.87
CA ILE A 178 4.91 1.66 1.80
C ILE A 178 4.96 1.07 3.22
N PRO A 179 5.67 1.70 4.18
CA PRO A 179 5.67 1.27 5.57
C PRO A 179 4.32 1.66 6.20
N LEU A 180 3.36 0.74 6.18
CA LEU A 180 2.04 0.90 6.80
C LEU A 180 1.93 0.05 8.05
N ALA A 181 1.27 0.58 9.08
CA ALA A 181 1.02 -0.14 10.34
C ALA A 181 0.29 -1.48 10.11
N ALA A 182 -0.53 -1.59 9.06
CA ALA A 182 -1.16 -2.85 8.64
C ALA A 182 -0.16 -3.99 8.37
N MET A 183 1.11 -3.70 8.04
CA MET A 183 2.15 -4.72 7.87
C MET A 183 2.58 -5.38 9.19
N MET A 184 2.48 -4.68 10.33
CA MET A 184 2.90 -5.22 11.64
C MET A 184 1.92 -6.25 12.20
N ILE A 185 0.62 -6.13 11.85
CA ILE A 185 -0.43 -7.03 12.34
C ILE A 185 -0.20 -8.47 11.85
N LEU A 186 0.47 -8.65 10.70
CA LEU A 186 0.81 -9.97 10.17
C LEU A 186 1.77 -10.78 11.07
N LEU A 187 2.54 -10.11 11.94
CA LEU A 187 3.50 -10.75 12.86
C LEU A 187 2.93 -11.01 14.26
N GLY A 188 1.65 -10.73 14.49
CA GLY A 188 1.08 -10.81 15.84
C GLY A 188 1.70 -9.80 16.81
N ALA A 189 2.28 -8.70 16.28
CA ALA A 189 2.60 -7.56 17.11
C ALA A 189 1.30 -7.08 17.78
N ASP A 190 1.33 -6.91 19.10
CA ASP A 190 0.19 -6.40 19.86
C ASP A 190 -0.38 -5.18 19.14
N GLN A 191 -1.70 -5.15 19.01
CA GLN A 191 -2.42 -4.00 18.48
C GLN A 191 -1.84 -2.77 19.15
N VAL A 192 -1.25 -1.85 18.39
CA VAL A 192 -0.88 -0.54 18.92
C VAL A 192 -2.19 0.02 19.47
N SER A 193 -2.30 0.02 20.79
CA SER A 193 -3.52 0.36 21.52
C SER A 193 -3.98 1.73 21.02
N GLY A 194 -5.12 1.75 20.32
CA GLY A 194 -5.76 2.97 19.84
C GLY A 194 -6.17 3.93 20.96
N GLU A 195 -5.98 3.54 22.22
CA GLU A 195 -6.19 4.36 23.42
C GLU A 195 -5.15 5.48 23.62
N LEU A 196 -4.10 5.57 22.79
CA LEU A 196 -3.03 6.56 23.00
C LEU A 196 -3.46 8.02 22.72
N MET A 197 -4.62 8.28 22.12
CA MET A 197 -5.09 9.64 21.88
C MET A 197 -6.59 9.78 22.20
N ASN A 198 -6.92 10.53 23.25
CA ASN A 198 -8.28 11.02 23.48
C ASN A 198 -8.64 11.98 22.35
N MET A 199 -9.38 11.50 21.35
CA MET A 199 -9.79 12.32 20.22
C MET A 199 -11.08 13.09 20.58
N PRO A 200 -11.29 14.30 20.03
CA PRO A 200 -12.51 15.07 20.29
C PRO A 200 -13.77 14.33 19.83
N GLU A 201 -14.94 14.61 20.41
CA GLU A 201 -16.21 13.93 20.09
C GLU A 201 -16.68 14.02 18.62
N TRP A 202 -16.19 15.01 17.87
CA TRP A 202 -16.43 15.13 16.42
C TRP A 202 -15.58 14.15 15.58
N TRP A 203 -14.73 13.37 16.24
CA TRP A 203 -13.77 12.45 15.68
C TRP A 203 -13.85 11.09 16.38
N PRO A 204 -13.85 9.96 15.66
CA PRO A 204 -13.57 9.80 14.23
C PRO A 204 -14.73 10.19 13.30
N LEU A 205 -14.39 10.57 12.07
CA LEU A 205 -15.38 10.88 11.01
C LEU A 205 -16.14 9.63 10.54
N ILE A 206 -15.50 8.46 10.68
CA ILE A 206 -16.06 7.15 10.38
C ILE A 206 -16.25 6.43 11.72
N ARG A 207 -17.49 6.04 12.02
CA ARG A 207 -17.88 5.29 13.23
C ARG A 207 -18.20 3.83 12.89
#